data_AF-A0A8D8PCD0-F1
#
_entry.id   AF-A0A8D8PCD0-F1
#
_cell.length_a   1.000
_cell.length_b   1.000
_cell.length_c   1.000
_cell.angle_alpha   90.00
_cell.angle_beta   90.00
_cell.angle_gamma   90.00
#
_symmetry.space_group_name_H-M   'P 1'
#
loop_
_entity.id
_entity.type
_entity.pdbx_description
1 polymer ?
#
loop_
_entity_poly.entity_id
_entity_poly.type
_entity_poly.pdbx_seq_one_letter_code
_entity_poly.pdbx_strand_id
1 'polypeptide(L)'
;NIHGGQPADLCTGPFFWGCERAGNPTNIVNPIKSARVRTVESFNFKFGKLEVRAKMPTGDWLWPAVWLLPKRQVYGSWPASGEIDLVESRGNLDYRVNGVHIGVEQVGSTLHFGPNPSQNGYDTTLSYKNSGPGQGFNTGFHLYQLEWTPDHITFSVDNQVLRRIDAGTGFWSRGGFVTTSPASENPWMHASVMAPFDQEFYIIMNLAVGGTNGFFPDVPPATNGNRGKPYSNNSPAAARDFWNGRNIWQPTWQMNVNRGKESSLQVDYVRVWAL
;
A
#
# COMPACT_ATOMS: atom_id res chain seq x y z
N ASN A 1 -0.28 3.61 15.84
CA ASN A 1 -1.36 2.74 15.36
C ASN A 1 -1.21 2.67 13.84
N ILE A 2 -0.98 1.50 13.22
CA ILE A 2 -0.93 1.37 11.75
C ILE A 2 -2.37 1.26 11.18
N HIS A 3 -3.31 0.84 12.02
CA HIS A 3 -4.73 0.76 11.73
C HIS A 3 -5.44 1.84 12.54
N GLY A 4 -6.05 2.80 11.85
CA GLY A 4 -6.41 4.11 12.38
C GLY A 4 -7.31 4.13 13.61
N GLY A 5 -7.10 5.16 14.44
CA GLY A 5 -8.09 5.71 15.38
C GLY A 5 -8.38 7.17 15.01
N GLN A 6 -9.61 7.64 15.25
CA GLN A 6 -10.03 9.01 14.89
C GLN A 6 -9.76 10.06 15.98
N PRO A 7 -9.61 11.35 15.58
CA PRO A 7 -9.30 11.79 14.23
C PRO A 7 -7.81 11.50 13.93
N ALA A 8 -7.57 10.85 12.78
CA ALA A 8 -6.26 10.61 12.18
C ALA A 8 -5.06 10.35 13.10
N ASP A 9 -4.77 9.07 13.39
CA ASP A 9 -3.48 8.57 13.91
C ASP A 9 -2.73 9.53 14.84
N LEU A 10 -3.44 10.12 15.81
CA LEU A 10 -2.78 10.64 16.98
C LEU A 10 -2.26 9.42 17.72
N CYS A 11 -1.00 9.54 18.04
CA CYS A 11 -0.22 8.43 18.49
C CYS A 11 -0.71 8.06 19.92
N THR A 12 -1.56 7.06 20.05
CA THR A 12 -2.17 6.67 21.34
C THR A 12 -1.90 5.20 21.66
N GLY A 13 -0.82 4.92 22.39
CA GLY A 13 -0.65 3.65 23.09
C GLY A 13 0.77 3.07 23.08
N PRO A 14 1.11 2.21 24.05
CA PRO A 14 2.43 1.57 24.20
C PRO A 14 2.55 0.22 23.46
N PHE A 15 1.56 -0.13 22.61
CA PHE A 15 1.58 -1.38 21.87
C PHE A 15 2.74 -1.44 20.87
N PHE A 16 2.98 -2.63 20.28
CA PHE A 16 4.04 -2.84 19.29
C PHE A 16 3.96 -1.90 18.05
N TRP A 17 2.76 -1.38 17.81
CA TRP A 17 2.39 -0.43 16.75
C TRP A 17 2.11 0.98 17.32
N GLY A 18 2.53 1.23 18.55
CA GLY A 18 2.34 2.45 19.32
C GLY A 18 3.36 3.55 19.00
N CYS A 19 3.46 4.52 19.89
CA CYS A 19 4.35 5.68 19.74
C CYS A 19 5.73 5.45 20.30
N GLU A 20 5.77 4.54 21.27
CA GLU A 20 6.97 4.08 21.91
C GLU A 20 7.09 2.60 21.63
N ARG A 21 8.32 2.16 21.41
CA ARG A 21 8.65 0.75 21.24
C ARG A 21 9.96 0.45 21.93
N ALA A 22 9.90 -0.44 22.90
CA ALA A 22 11.08 -1.05 23.50
C ALA A 22 11.41 -2.35 22.76
N GLY A 23 12.70 -2.55 22.45
CA GLY A 23 13.18 -3.79 21.85
C GLY A 23 13.26 -4.93 22.88
N ASN A 24 13.11 -6.16 22.41
CA ASN A 24 13.40 -7.38 23.16
C ASN A 24 14.12 -8.41 22.26
N PRO A 25 14.60 -9.56 22.78
CA PRO A 25 15.39 -10.52 22.00
C PRO A 25 14.71 -11.08 20.74
N THR A 26 13.38 -11.06 20.71
CA THR A 26 12.56 -11.52 19.56
C THR A 26 12.17 -10.35 18.66
N ASN A 27 11.85 -9.22 19.27
CA ASN A 27 11.34 -8.04 18.61
C ASN A 27 12.30 -6.86 18.78
N ILE A 28 13.28 -6.77 17.89
CA ILE A 28 14.21 -5.64 17.87
C ILE A 28 13.46 -4.33 17.59
N VAL A 29 14.03 -3.19 18.02
CA VAL A 29 13.58 -1.88 17.51
C VAL A 29 13.79 -1.87 15.99
N ASN A 30 12.85 -1.30 15.25
CA ASN A 30 12.93 -1.24 13.79
C ASN A 30 14.30 -0.64 13.38
N PRO A 31 15.16 -1.42 12.70
CA PRO A 31 16.55 -1.01 12.51
C PRO A 31 16.71 0.01 11.37
N ILE A 32 15.65 0.23 10.59
CA ILE A 32 15.64 1.13 9.43
C ILE A 32 14.79 2.36 9.74
N LYS A 33 15.32 3.53 9.42
CA LYS A 33 14.58 4.79 9.44
C LYS A 33 14.06 5.09 8.04
N SER A 34 12.77 5.42 7.96
CA SER A 34 12.09 5.84 6.74
C SER A 34 11.03 6.89 7.09
N ALA A 35 10.30 7.39 6.10
CA ALA A 35 9.27 8.39 6.28
C ALA A 35 7.90 7.91 5.80
N ARG A 36 6.86 8.38 6.51
CA ARG A 36 5.46 8.38 6.08
C ARG A 36 4.96 9.82 6.16
N VAL A 37 4.74 10.44 5.03
CA VAL A 37 4.21 11.81 4.91
C VAL A 37 2.71 11.72 4.71
N ARG A 38 1.95 12.58 5.40
CA ARG A 38 0.49 12.58 5.38
C ARG A 38 -0.02 14.00 5.26
N THR A 39 -1.05 14.17 4.45
CA THR A 39 -1.72 15.48 4.25
C THR A 39 -2.85 15.71 5.25
N VAL A 40 -3.01 14.85 6.25
CA VAL A 40 -4.24 14.76 7.04
C VAL A 40 -4.70 16.08 7.68
N GLU A 41 -3.80 16.94 8.14
CA GLU A 41 -4.13 18.26 8.69
C GLU A 41 -4.10 19.40 7.67
N SER A 42 -3.56 19.17 6.47
CA SER A 42 -3.35 20.21 5.46
C SER A 42 -4.25 20.10 4.24
N PHE A 43 -4.65 18.89 3.85
CA PHE A 43 -5.45 18.64 2.66
C PHE A 43 -6.14 17.27 2.72
N ASN A 44 -7.41 17.26 2.35
CA ASN A 44 -8.21 16.07 2.07
C ASN A 44 -9.25 16.45 1.00
N PHE A 45 -9.74 15.46 0.27
CA PHE A 45 -10.71 15.70 -0.78
C PHE A 45 -11.64 14.50 -0.92
N LYS A 46 -12.80 14.76 -1.53
CA LYS A 46 -13.75 13.75 -1.96
C LYS A 46 -14.12 14.01 -3.40
N PHE A 47 -14.02 12.96 -4.22
CA PHE A 47 -14.23 13.00 -5.66
C PHE A 47 -13.31 14.00 -6.38
N GLY A 48 -13.07 13.75 -7.66
CA GLY A 48 -12.11 14.49 -8.46
C GLY A 48 -11.05 13.59 -9.06
N LYS A 49 -9.97 14.19 -9.52
CA LYS A 49 -8.82 13.49 -10.08
C LYS A 49 -7.58 13.80 -9.26
N LEU A 50 -6.78 12.78 -8.96
CA LEU A 50 -5.47 12.88 -8.33
C LEU A 50 -4.43 12.35 -9.31
N GLU A 51 -3.38 13.12 -9.55
CA GLU A 51 -2.18 12.66 -10.25
C GLU A 51 -0.95 12.81 -9.39
N VAL A 52 -0.14 11.76 -9.39
CA VAL A 52 1.15 11.71 -8.71
C VAL A 52 2.19 11.29 -9.73
N ARG A 53 3.15 12.18 -10.01
CA ARG A 53 4.31 11.84 -10.83
C ARG A 53 5.44 11.40 -9.91
N ALA A 54 5.76 10.12 -9.94
CA ALA A 54 6.76 9.53 -9.05
C ALA A 54 7.64 8.50 -9.76
N LYS A 55 8.83 8.27 -9.22
CA LYS A 55 9.75 7.20 -9.60
C LYS A 55 9.86 6.22 -8.44
N MET A 56 9.63 4.94 -8.70
CA MET A 56 9.71 3.90 -7.66
C MET A 56 11.17 3.65 -7.25
N PRO A 57 11.42 3.37 -5.97
CA PRO A 57 12.75 3.04 -5.48
C PRO A 57 13.24 1.68 -5.99
N THR A 58 14.56 1.53 -6.02
CA THR A 58 15.31 0.30 -6.25
C THR A 58 15.96 -0.14 -4.95
N GLY A 59 15.83 -1.40 -4.60
CA GLY A 59 16.42 -1.98 -3.40
C GLY A 59 15.59 -3.13 -2.88
N ASP A 60 16.25 -4.21 -2.47
CA ASP A 60 15.55 -5.38 -1.98
C ASP A 60 14.71 -5.04 -0.74
N TRP A 61 13.48 -5.55 -0.72
CA TRP A 61 12.53 -5.43 0.39
C TRP A 61 12.01 -4.01 0.67
N LEU A 62 12.23 -3.08 -0.26
CA LEU A 62 11.59 -1.77 -0.23
C LEU A 62 10.14 -1.88 -0.71
N TRP A 63 9.23 -1.25 0.02
CA TRP A 63 7.79 -1.21 -0.28
C TRP A 63 7.33 0.25 -0.35
N PRO A 64 7.48 0.90 -1.52
CA PRO A 64 6.90 2.21 -1.79
C PRO A 64 5.37 2.14 -1.86
N ALA A 65 4.69 3.16 -1.32
CA ALA A 65 3.25 3.31 -1.47
C ALA A 65 2.86 4.79 -1.58
N VAL A 66 1.91 5.07 -2.48
CA VAL A 66 1.10 6.29 -2.50
C VAL A 66 -0.36 5.86 -2.43
N TRP A 67 -1.05 6.32 -1.40
CA TRP A 67 -2.33 5.76 -1.00
C TRP A 67 -3.11 6.80 -0.18
N LEU A 68 -4.38 6.51 0.09
CA LEU A 68 -5.27 7.42 0.77
C LEU A 68 -6.05 6.71 1.86
N LEU A 69 -6.24 7.42 2.98
CA LEU A 69 -7.10 6.99 4.09
C LEU A 69 -8.16 8.05 4.35
N PRO A 70 -9.32 7.66 4.91
CA PRO A 70 -10.37 8.61 5.22
C PRO A 70 -9.91 9.57 6.33
N LYS A 71 -10.21 10.87 6.20
CA LYS A 71 -9.99 11.84 7.29
C LYS A 71 -10.81 11.46 8.53
N ARG A 72 -11.97 10.83 8.31
CA ARG A 72 -12.86 10.35 9.35
C ARG A 72 -13.31 8.90 9.10
N GLN A 73 -13.17 8.04 10.11
CA GLN A 73 -13.70 6.67 10.12
C GLN A 73 -15.21 6.62 10.39
N VAL A 74 -16.00 7.20 9.48
CA VAL A 74 -17.46 7.32 9.59
C VAL A 74 -18.16 5.97 9.75
N TYR A 75 -17.61 4.92 9.15
CA TYR A 75 -18.20 3.57 9.10
C TYR A 75 -17.56 2.59 10.09
N GLY A 76 -16.69 3.08 10.98
CA GLY A 76 -15.91 2.27 11.90
C GLY A 76 -14.48 2.01 11.44
N SER A 77 -13.74 1.22 12.21
CA SER A 77 -12.32 0.95 12.01
C SER A 77 -12.03 0.35 10.63
N TRP A 78 -10.78 0.52 10.16
CA TRP A 78 -10.31 -0.13 8.94
C TRP A 78 -10.68 -1.64 8.87
N PRO A 79 -11.15 -2.16 7.73
CA PRO A 79 -11.32 -1.48 6.43
C PRO A 79 -12.74 -0.91 6.22
N ALA A 80 -13.58 -0.82 7.26
CA ALA A 80 -14.98 -0.40 7.12
C ALA A 80 -15.13 1.03 6.59
N SER A 81 -14.17 1.91 6.90
CA SER A 81 -14.12 3.28 6.37
C SER A 81 -13.27 3.45 5.10
N GLY A 82 -12.78 2.35 4.52
CA GLY A 82 -12.08 2.36 3.24
C GLY A 82 -10.59 2.70 3.31
N GLU A 83 -9.88 2.27 2.28
CA GLU A 83 -8.50 2.66 1.94
C GLU A 83 -8.33 2.56 0.41
N ILE A 84 -7.65 3.54 -0.18
CA ILE A 84 -7.42 3.62 -1.63
C ILE A 84 -5.92 3.56 -1.89
N ASP A 85 -5.43 2.46 -2.42
CA ASP A 85 -4.03 2.32 -2.83
C ASP A 85 -3.89 2.74 -4.28
N LEU A 86 -3.48 4.00 -4.49
CA LEU A 86 -3.22 4.52 -5.82
C LEU A 86 -2.07 3.74 -6.47
N VAL A 87 -0.97 3.54 -5.75
CA VAL A 87 0.12 2.69 -6.22
C VAL A 87 0.94 2.10 -5.08
N GLU A 88 1.17 0.79 -5.18
CA GLU A 88 2.17 0.05 -4.41
C GLU A 88 3.12 -0.70 -5.35
N SER A 89 4.37 -0.90 -4.92
CA SER A 89 5.36 -1.66 -5.67
C SER A 89 6.38 -2.30 -4.73
N ARG A 90 7.35 -3.02 -5.30
CA ARG A 90 8.48 -3.64 -4.60
C ARG A 90 9.78 -3.18 -5.24
N GLY A 91 10.76 -2.79 -4.44
CA GLY A 91 12.04 -2.27 -4.97
C GLY A 91 13.00 -3.35 -5.49
N ASN A 92 12.67 -4.64 -5.36
CA ASN A 92 13.55 -5.73 -5.77
C ASN A 92 13.75 -5.75 -7.30
N LEU A 93 15.01 -5.91 -7.74
CA LEU A 93 15.40 -5.91 -9.15
C LEU A 93 15.14 -7.22 -9.91
N ASP A 94 14.91 -8.33 -9.20
CA ASP A 94 14.62 -9.62 -9.84
C ASP A 94 13.75 -10.50 -8.92
N TYR A 95 12.72 -9.90 -8.34
CA TYR A 95 11.77 -10.63 -7.48
C TYR A 95 10.65 -11.18 -8.32
N ARG A 96 10.53 -12.51 -8.39
CA ARG A 96 9.61 -13.22 -9.27
C ARG A 96 8.76 -14.22 -8.50
N VAL A 97 7.54 -14.46 -8.98
CA VAL A 97 6.68 -15.57 -8.55
C VAL A 97 6.19 -16.28 -9.79
N ASN A 98 6.41 -17.60 -9.88
CA ASN A 98 6.05 -18.39 -11.06
C ASN A 98 6.58 -17.78 -12.38
N GLY A 99 7.80 -17.23 -12.35
CA GLY A 99 8.45 -16.57 -13.48
C GLY A 99 8.02 -15.11 -13.73
N VAL A 100 6.92 -14.64 -13.13
CA VAL A 100 6.43 -13.26 -13.29
C VAL A 100 7.21 -12.32 -12.39
N HIS A 101 7.76 -11.23 -12.93
CA HIS A 101 8.46 -10.21 -12.15
C HIS A 101 7.45 -9.38 -11.33
N ILE A 102 7.57 -9.44 -10.00
CA ILE A 102 6.72 -8.73 -9.03
C ILE A 102 7.47 -7.64 -8.25
N GLY A 103 8.76 -7.48 -8.53
CA GLY A 103 9.62 -6.39 -8.07
C GLY A 103 9.35 -5.06 -8.79
N VAL A 104 10.42 -4.34 -9.15
CA VAL A 104 10.34 -3.01 -9.80
C VAL A 104 9.58 -2.96 -11.13
N GLU A 105 9.41 -4.09 -11.80
CA GLU A 105 8.63 -4.21 -13.04
C GLU A 105 7.13 -4.38 -12.82
N GLN A 106 6.65 -4.28 -11.58
CA GLN A 106 5.22 -4.38 -11.26
C GLN A 106 4.78 -3.27 -10.29
N VAL A 107 3.63 -2.68 -10.59
CA VAL A 107 2.88 -1.82 -9.67
C VAL A 107 1.47 -2.37 -9.49
N GLY A 108 0.88 -2.15 -8.32
CA GLY A 108 -0.49 -2.54 -8.00
C GLY A 108 -1.32 -1.36 -7.53
N SER A 109 -2.63 -1.43 -7.78
CA SER A 109 -3.64 -0.52 -7.23
C SER A 109 -4.80 -1.33 -6.68
N THR A 110 -5.37 -0.89 -5.56
CA THR A 110 -6.36 -1.66 -4.80
C THR A 110 -7.30 -0.73 -4.04
N LEU A 111 -8.50 -1.23 -3.72
CA LEU A 111 -9.39 -0.66 -2.72
C LEU A 111 -9.57 -1.66 -1.58
N HIS A 112 -9.32 -1.24 -0.35
CA HIS A 112 -9.64 -2.04 0.83
C HIS A 112 -10.98 -1.59 1.41
N PHE A 113 -11.89 -2.53 1.61
CA PHE A 113 -13.23 -2.29 2.15
C PHE A 113 -13.78 -3.58 2.76
N GLY A 114 -14.58 -3.47 3.80
CA GLY A 114 -15.24 -4.62 4.43
C GLY A 114 -15.60 -4.35 5.88
N PRO A 115 -16.44 -5.19 6.51
CA PRO A 115 -16.91 -4.93 7.87
C PRO A 115 -15.78 -4.99 8.93
N ASN A 116 -14.69 -5.73 8.67
CA ASN A 116 -13.55 -5.86 9.58
C ASN A 116 -12.30 -6.41 8.84
N PRO A 117 -11.12 -6.41 9.49
CA PRO A 117 -9.87 -6.88 8.87
C PRO A 117 -9.90 -8.30 8.30
N SER A 118 -10.64 -9.23 8.90
CA SER A 118 -10.72 -10.62 8.41
C SER A 118 -11.64 -10.79 7.19
N GLN A 119 -12.45 -9.78 6.88
CA GLN A 119 -13.43 -9.77 5.80
C GLN A 119 -13.16 -8.59 4.86
N ASN A 120 -11.91 -8.47 4.42
CA ASN A 120 -11.50 -7.41 3.51
C ASN A 120 -11.71 -7.86 2.04
N GLY A 121 -12.53 -7.14 1.29
CA GLY A 121 -12.92 -7.44 -0.10
C GLY A 121 -11.95 -6.94 -1.17
N TYR A 122 -10.71 -6.66 -0.79
CA TYR A 122 -9.71 -6.02 -1.63
C TYR A 122 -9.35 -6.81 -2.90
N ASP A 123 -9.39 -8.13 -2.82
CA ASP A 123 -9.13 -9.06 -3.91
C ASP A 123 -10.05 -8.84 -5.12
N THR A 124 -11.26 -8.34 -4.90
CA THR A 124 -12.21 -8.01 -5.98
C THR A 124 -11.84 -6.75 -6.78
N THR A 125 -10.86 -5.97 -6.30
CA THR A 125 -10.43 -4.69 -6.89
C THR A 125 -8.95 -4.64 -7.23
N LEU A 126 -8.13 -5.48 -6.60
CA LEU A 126 -6.69 -5.59 -6.84
C LEU A 126 -6.40 -5.76 -8.33
N SER A 127 -5.47 -4.95 -8.84
CA SER A 127 -5.00 -5.03 -10.22
C SER A 127 -3.53 -4.70 -10.29
N TYR A 128 -2.81 -5.38 -11.17
CA TYR A 128 -1.38 -5.19 -11.38
C TYR A 128 -1.09 -4.72 -12.81
N LYS A 129 -0.12 -3.80 -12.95
CA LYS A 129 0.50 -3.48 -14.23
C LYS A 129 1.93 -3.96 -14.21
N ASN A 130 2.30 -4.74 -15.21
CA ASN A 130 3.69 -5.14 -15.45
C ASN A 130 4.29 -4.30 -16.59
N SER A 131 5.53 -3.88 -16.42
CA SER A 131 6.32 -3.25 -17.49
C SER A 131 7.00 -4.31 -18.38
N GLY A 132 7.63 -3.87 -19.47
CA GLY A 132 8.56 -4.70 -20.21
C GLY A 132 9.85 -5.00 -19.42
N PRO A 133 10.60 -6.06 -19.77
CA PRO A 133 11.88 -6.38 -19.15
C PRO A 133 12.86 -5.22 -19.19
N GLY A 134 13.45 -4.87 -18.05
CA GLY A 134 14.40 -3.76 -17.90
C GLY A 134 13.76 -2.37 -17.99
N GLN A 135 12.43 -2.28 -18.12
CA GLN A 135 11.66 -1.03 -18.20
C GLN A 135 10.83 -0.80 -16.93
N GLY A 136 11.35 -1.27 -15.79
CA GLY A 136 10.66 -1.17 -14.50
C GLY A 136 10.28 0.27 -14.14
N PHE A 137 9.31 0.39 -13.24
CA PHE A 137 8.81 1.66 -12.72
C PHE A 137 9.84 2.44 -11.89
N ASN A 138 11.01 1.82 -11.66
CA ASN A 138 12.19 2.42 -11.06
C ASN A 138 13.15 3.08 -12.05
N THR A 139 12.92 2.98 -13.36
CA THR A 139 13.84 3.52 -14.38
C THR A 139 13.62 5.00 -14.67
N GLY A 140 12.41 5.51 -14.43
CA GLY A 140 12.03 6.90 -14.67
C GLY A 140 10.83 7.32 -13.84
N PHE A 141 10.40 8.57 -14.05
CA PHE A 141 9.14 9.05 -13.46
C PHE A 141 7.96 8.57 -14.29
N HIS A 142 6.98 7.98 -13.61
CA HIS A 142 5.72 7.54 -14.15
C HIS A 142 4.57 8.37 -13.57
N LEU A 143 3.45 8.42 -14.30
CA LEU A 143 2.26 9.13 -13.89
C LEU A 143 1.24 8.13 -13.30
N TYR A 144 0.93 8.25 -12.02
CA TYR A 144 -0.09 7.45 -11.34
C TYR A 144 -1.33 8.30 -11.12
N GLN A 145 -2.49 7.82 -11.56
CA GLN A 145 -3.70 8.63 -11.62
C GLN A 145 -4.88 7.90 -11.00
N LEU A 146 -5.65 8.65 -10.21
CA LEU A 146 -6.95 8.26 -9.69
C LEU A 146 -7.98 9.21 -10.28
N GLU A 147 -9.02 8.66 -10.90
CA GLU A 147 -10.27 9.37 -11.16
C GLU A 147 -11.33 8.79 -10.22
N TRP A 148 -11.96 9.64 -9.43
CA TRP A 148 -12.89 9.21 -8.39
C TRP A 148 -14.15 10.06 -8.48
N THR A 149 -15.27 9.41 -8.74
CA THR A 149 -16.58 10.04 -8.90
C THR A 149 -17.58 9.41 -7.92
N PRO A 150 -18.81 9.93 -7.82
CA PRO A 150 -19.88 9.25 -7.10
C PRO A 150 -20.23 7.86 -7.63
N ASP A 151 -19.84 7.52 -8.87
CA ASP A 151 -20.29 6.31 -9.56
C ASP A 151 -19.17 5.32 -9.85
N HIS A 152 -17.90 5.76 -9.89
CA HIS A 152 -16.76 4.90 -10.18
C HIS A 152 -15.43 5.40 -9.61
N ILE A 153 -14.48 4.48 -9.53
CA ILE A 153 -13.06 4.75 -9.29
C ILE A 153 -12.24 4.14 -10.44
N THR A 154 -11.38 4.94 -11.08
CA THR A 154 -10.48 4.49 -12.14
C THR A 154 -9.03 4.74 -11.74
N PHE A 155 -8.21 3.69 -11.74
CA PHE A 155 -6.77 3.77 -11.63
C PHE A 155 -6.14 3.76 -13.02
N SER A 156 -5.15 4.63 -13.24
CA SER A 156 -4.34 4.66 -14.47
C SER A 156 -2.85 4.80 -14.17
N VAL A 157 -2.03 4.24 -15.06
CA VAL A 157 -0.57 4.42 -15.05
C VAL A 157 -0.13 4.86 -16.45
N ASP A 158 0.53 6.00 -16.54
CA ASP A 158 0.97 6.66 -17.78
C ASP A 158 -0.18 6.86 -18.78
N ASN A 159 -1.32 7.41 -18.29
CA ASN A 159 -2.55 7.63 -19.06
C ASN A 159 -3.20 6.36 -19.64
N GLN A 160 -2.77 5.18 -19.22
CA GLN A 160 -3.41 3.92 -19.55
C GLN A 160 -4.21 3.42 -18.36
N VAL A 161 -5.51 3.18 -18.59
CA VAL A 161 -6.40 2.62 -17.58
C VAL A 161 -5.87 1.25 -17.15
N LEU A 162 -5.56 1.14 -15.86
CA LEU A 162 -5.24 -0.12 -15.21
C LEU A 162 -6.53 -0.84 -14.81
N ARG A 163 -7.42 -0.12 -14.12
CA ARG A 163 -8.66 -0.70 -13.59
C ARG A 163 -9.71 0.38 -13.42
N ARG A 164 -10.93 0.10 -13.88
CA ARG A 164 -12.14 0.85 -13.54
C ARG A 164 -13.02 -0.01 -12.62
N ILE A 165 -13.56 0.61 -11.59
CA ILE A 165 -14.38 -0.01 -10.55
C ILE A 165 -15.66 0.82 -10.43
N ASP A 166 -16.73 0.37 -11.07
CA ASP A 166 -18.05 1.00 -10.92
C ASP A 166 -18.67 0.63 -9.56
N ALA A 167 -19.37 1.55 -8.93
CA ALA A 167 -20.05 1.31 -7.65
C ALA A 167 -21.11 0.21 -7.78
N GLY A 168 -21.81 0.15 -8.93
CA GLY A 168 -22.81 -0.87 -9.22
C GLY A 168 -23.95 -0.85 -8.20
N THR A 169 -24.13 -1.96 -7.49
CA THR A 169 -25.09 -2.08 -6.36
C THR A 169 -24.45 -1.83 -4.99
N GLY A 170 -23.20 -1.37 -4.97
CA GLY A 170 -22.44 -0.99 -3.78
C GLY A 170 -21.36 -1.99 -3.38
N PHE A 171 -20.41 -1.51 -2.58
CA PHE A 171 -19.24 -2.31 -2.16
C PHE A 171 -19.61 -3.49 -1.25
N TRP A 172 -20.75 -3.44 -0.56
CA TRP A 172 -21.23 -4.59 0.22
C TRP A 172 -21.53 -5.79 -0.68
N SER A 173 -22.19 -5.53 -1.80
CA SER A 173 -22.48 -6.55 -2.81
C SER A 173 -21.21 -6.99 -3.53
N ARG A 174 -20.32 -6.05 -3.87
CA ARG A 174 -19.03 -6.35 -4.52
C ARG A 174 -18.19 -7.33 -3.71
N GLY A 175 -18.08 -7.11 -2.40
CA GLY A 175 -17.33 -7.99 -1.49
C GLY A 175 -18.04 -9.31 -1.16
N GLY A 176 -19.29 -9.51 -1.65
CA GLY A 176 -20.06 -10.72 -1.35
C GLY A 176 -20.37 -10.91 0.13
N PHE A 177 -20.42 -9.83 0.92
CA PHE A 177 -20.45 -9.91 2.39
C PHE A 177 -21.77 -10.43 2.95
N VAL A 178 -22.86 -10.40 2.17
CA VAL A 178 -24.10 -11.12 2.53
C VAL A 178 -23.81 -12.61 2.78
N THR A 179 -22.93 -13.21 1.98
CA THR A 179 -22.60 -14.63 2.05
C THR A 179 -21.38 -14.90 2.94
N THR A 180 -20.33 -14.09 2.83
CA THR A 180 -19.06 -14.31 3.54
C THR A 180 -19.05 -13.73 4.95
N SER A 181 -19.99 -12.84 5.25
CA SER A 181 -20.10 -12.11 6.53
C SER A 181 -21.55 -12.03 7.03
N PRO A 182 -22.32 -13.14 7.09
CA PRO A 182 -23.75 -13.10 7.36
C PRO A 182 -24.10 -12.60 8.77
N ALA A 183 -23.15 -12.67 9.71
CA ALA A 183 -23.30 -12.17 11.08
C ALA A 183 -22.91 -10.69 11.23
N SER A 184 -22.37 -10.06 10.19
CA SER A 184 -21.98 -8.65 10.22
C SER A 184 -23.09 -7.77 9.68
N GLU A 185 -23.45 -6.73 10.43
CA GLU A 185 -24.32 -5.68 9.92
C GLU A 185 -23.59 -4.89 8.83
N ASN A 186 -24.31 -4.51 7.78
CA ASN A 186 -23.74 -3.70 6.69
C ASN A 186 -23.54 -2.26 7.19
N PRO A 187 -22.29 -1.80 7.40
CA PRO A 187 -22.04 -0.46 7.92
C PRO A 187 -22.42 0.66 6.93
N TRP A 188 -22.69 0.30 5.67
CA TRP A 188 -22.99 1.22 4.57
C TRP A 188 -24.47 1.23 4.20
N MET A 189 -25.34 0.55 4.93
CA MET A 189 -26.76 0.36 4.55
C MET A 189 -27.57 1.66 4.38
N HIS A 190 -27.12 2.75 4.98
CA HIS A 190 -27.73 4.09 4.88
C HIS A 190 -26.83 5.11 4.18
N ALA A 191 -25.74 4.65 3.57
CA ALA A 191 -24.76 5.50 2.88
C ALA A 191 -25.00 5.51 1.37
N SER A 192 -24.16 6.23 0.62
CA SER A 192 -24.22 6.20 -0.83
C SER A 192 -23.75 4.85 -1.37
N VAL A 193 -24.04 4.56 -2.64
CA VAL A 193 -23.56 3.34 -3.31
C VAL A 193 -22.02 3.27 -3.39
N MET A 194 -21.34 4.42 -3.30
CA MET A 194 -19.89 4.52 -3.31
C MET A 194 -19.25 4.29 -1.93
N ALA A 195 -20.04 4.17 -0.85
CA ALA A 195 -19.51 3.86 0.47
C ALA A 195 -18.68 2.56 0.44
N PRO A 196 -17.49 2.53 1.10
CA PRO A 196 -16.99 3.54 2.04
C PRO A 196 -16.22 4.73 1.41
N PHE A 197 -16.11 4.77 0.08
CA PHE A 197 -15.37 5.78 -0.68
C PHE A 197 -16.22 7.01 -1.01
N ASP A 198 -17.12 7.39 -0.10
CA ASP A 198 -18.00 8.57 -0.22
C ASP A 198 -17.73 9.61 0.88
N GLN A 199 -16.58 9.48 1.55
CA GLN A 199 -16.04 10.40 2.55
C GLN A 199 -14.81 11.14 2.01
N GLU A 200 -14.30 12.12 2.76
CA GLU A 200 -13.04 12.80 2.41
C GLU A 200 -11.83 11.94 2.79
N PHE A 201 -10.88 11.82 1.88
CA PHE A 201 -9.65 11.06 2.05
C PHE A 201 -8.42 11.98 1.99
N TYR A 202 -7.42 11.69 2.81
CA TYR A 202 -6.12 12.36 2.79
C TYR A 202 -5.05 11.46 2.15
N ILE A 203 -4.08 12.09 1.51
CA ILE A 203 -2.98 11.43 0.80
C ILE A 203 -1.86 11.05 1.76
N ILE A 204 -1.30 9.86 1.56
CA ILE A 204 -0.16 9.29 2.25
C ILE A 204 0.89 8.89 1.22
N MET A 205 2.15 9.20 1.53
CA MET A 205 3.31 8.70 0.79
C MET A 205 4.29 8.10 1.78
N ASN A 206 4.72 6.85 1.56
CA ASN A 206 5.75 6.23 2.39
C ASN A 206 6.65 5.28 1.62
N LEU A 207 7.73 4.93 2.31
CA LEU A 207 8.60 3.84 1.92
C LEU A 207 8.73 2.88 3.09
N ALA A 208 7.93 1.81 3.08
CA ALA A 208 8.05 0.74 4.06
C ALA A 208 9.21 -0.20 3.69
N VAL A 209 9.62 -1.04 4.65
CA VAL A 209 10.69 -2.02 4.46
C VAL A 209 10.26 -3.34 5.06
N GLY A 210 10.33 -4.41 4.26
CA GLY A 210 9.89 -5.74 4.64
C GLY A 210 8.39 -5.80 4.94
N GLY A 211 7.99 -6.75 5.79
CA GLY A 211 6.60 -6.99 6.16
C GLY A 211 6.25 -8.48 6.09
N THR A 212 5.40 -8.94 7.01
CA THR A 212 5.00 -10.35 7.18
C THR A 212 3.58 -10.65 6.70
N ASN A 213 2.87 -9.65 6.17
CA ASN A 213 1.47 -9.77 5.74
C ASN A 213 1.29 -10.47 4.37
N GLY A 214 2.34 -11.09 3.84
CA GLY A 214 2.29 -11.74 2.52
C GLY A 214 2.66 -10.83 1.35
N PHE A 215 2.83 -9.52 1.53
CA PHE A 215 3.20 -8.61 0.44
C PHE A 215 4.51 -9.02 -0.24
N PHE A 216 5.49 -9.48 0.54
CA PHE A 216 6.61 -10.26 0.04
C PHE A 216 6.31 -11.76 0.28
N PRO A 217 5.81 -12.52 -0.71
CA PRO A 217 5.47 -13.92 -0.53
C PRO A 217 6.69 -14.79 -0.19
N ASP A 218 6.50 -15.79 0.68
CA ASP A 218 7.56 -16.71 1.09
C ASP A 218 7.88 -17.75 0.00
N VAL A 219 6.87 -18.38 -0.63
CA VAL A 219 7.03 -19.53 -1.56
C VAL A 219 5.68 -19.95 -2.21
N PRO A 220 5.63 -20.76 -3.31
CA PRO A 220 6.76 -21.35 -4.05
C PRO A 220 6.76 -21.31 -5.60
N PRO A 221 7.93 -21.05 -6.23
CA PRO A 221 9.08 -20.36 -5.67
C PRO A 221 9.01 -18.87 -6.02
N ALA A 222 8.78 -18.06 -5.00
CA ALA A 222 9.16 -16.66 -5.06
C ALA A 222 10.70 -16.61 -5.07
N THR A 223 11.32 -16.03 -6.09
CA THR A 223 12.79 -15.94 -6.22
C THR A 223 13.21 -14.48 -6.25
N ASN A 224 14.38 -14.14 -5.70
CA ASN A 224 14.96 -12.79 -5.81
C ASN A 224 16.38 -12.89 -6.38
N GLY A 225 16.49 -13.21 -7.67
CA GLY A 225 17.73 -13.69 -8.27
C GLY A 225 18.42 -14.73 -7.37
N ASN A 226 19.71 -14.53 -7.09
CA ASN A 226 20.50 -15.37 -6.20
C ASN A 226 20.51 -14.93 -4.72
N ARG A 227 19.76 -13.88 -4.35
CA ARG A 227 19.82 -13.28 -3.00
C ARG A 227 18.82 -13.91 -2.03
N GLY A 228 17.63 -14.28 -2.51
CA GLY A 228 16.57 -14.88 -1.70
C GLY A 228 16.02 -13.95 -0.61
N LYS A 229 14.90 -14.32 0.01
CA LYS A 229 14.26 -13.56 1.09
C LYS A 229 14.88 -13.93 2.46
N PRO A 230 15.35 -12.97 3.28
CA PRO A 230 16.08 -13.27 4.50
C PRO A 230 15.18 -13.55 5.73
N TYR A 231 13.86 -13.49 5.58
CA TYR A 231 12.89 -13.72 6.65
C TYR A 231 11.65 -14.45 6.11
N SER A 232 10.91 -15.15 6.98
CA SER A 232 9.61 -15.75 6.65
C SER A 232 8.46 -14.90 7.20
N ASN A 233 7.34 -14.87 6.48
CA ASN A 233 6.07 -14.28 6.91
C ASN A 233 5.53 -14.93 8.19
N ASN A 234 5.90 -16.19 8.47
CA ASN A 234 5.50 -16.91 9.67
C ASN A 234 6.55 -16.83 10.80
N SER A 235 7.67 -16.12 10.59
CA SER A 235 8.71 -16.01 11.63
C SER A 235 8.25 -15.09 12.76
N PRO A 236 8.25 -15.55 14.03
CA PRO A 236 7.98 -14.68 15.18
C PRO A 236 9.11 -13.66 15.41
N ALA A 237 10.25 -13.81 14.73
CA ALA A 237 11.41 -12.94 14.82
C ALA A 237 11.77 -12.30 13.47
N ALA A 238 10.80 -12.16 12.56
CA ALA A 238 11.04 -11.70 11.18
C ALA A 238 11.85 -10.40 11.09
N ALA A 239 11.65 -9.44 11.98
CA ALA A 239 12.44 -8.19 12.01
C ALA A 239 13.92 -8.44 12.32
N ARG A 240 14.23 -9.37 13.24
CA ARG A 240 15.59 -9.79 13.57
C ARG A 240 16.21 -10.58 12.42
N ASP A 241 15.46 -11.50 11.82
CA ASP A 241 15.93 -12.31 10.69
C ASP A 241 16.25 -11.43 9.48
N PHE A 242 15.37 -10.47 9.17
CA PHE A 242 15.60 -9.42 8.19
C PHE A 242 16.91 -8.67 8.47
N TRP A 243 17.13 -8.21 9.71
CA TRP A 243 18.36 -7.49 10.08
C TRP A 243 19.63 -8.34 9.99
N ASN A 244 19.55 -9.62 10.33
CA ASN A 244 20.67 -10.54 10.22
C ASN A 244 21.06 -10.77 8.76
N GLY A 245 20.10 -10.75 7.83
CA GLY A 245 20.33 -10.84 6.39
C GLY A 245 20.88 -9.57 5.71
N ARG A 246 21.18 -8.49 6.46
CA ARG A 246 21.54 -7.18 5.89
C ARG A 246 22.75 -7.18 4.96
N ASN A 247 23.71 -8.07 5.17
CA ASN A 247 24.87 -8.17 4.27
C ASN A 247 24.48 -8.55 2.84
N ILE A 248 23.28 -9.12 2.65
CA ILE A 248 22.73 -9.49 1.34
C ILE A 248 21.91 -8.34 0.74
N TRP A 249 20.98 -7.76 1.51
CA TRP A 249 20.04 -6.76 0.95
C TRP A 249 20.53 -5.32 1.06
N GLN A 250 21.29 -4.94 2.09
CA GLN A 250 21.69 -3.55 2.31
C GLN A 250 22.56 -2.99 1.17
N PRO A 251 23.52 -3.75 0.58
CA PRO A 251 24.27 -3.26 -0.56
C PRO A 251 23.40 -2.91 -1.77
N THR A 252 22.23 -3.55 -1.92
CA THR A 252 21.31 -3.29 -3.03
C THR A 252 20.68 -1.90 -2.96
N TRP A 253 20.69 -1.26 -1.79
CA TRP A 253 20.16 0.09 -1.60
C TRP A 253 21.15 1.19 -2.01
N GLN A 254 22.40 0.82 -2.31
CA GLN A 254 23.43 1.76 -2.80
C GLN A 254 23.49 3.09 -2.02
N MET A 255 23.36 3.06 -0.69
CA MET A 255 23.21 4.27 0.14
C MET A 255 24.36 5.28 -0.01
N ASN A 256 25.55 4.80 -0.39
CA ASN A 256 26.75 5.60 -0.62
C ASN A 256 26.79 6.24 -2.01
N VAL A 257 25.92 5.83 -2.93
CA VAL A 257 25.81 6.36 -4.29
C VAL A 257 24.67 7.37 -4.33
N ASN A 258 24.95 8.60 -4.74
CA ASN A 258 23.97 9.68 -4.85
C ASN A 258 23.06 9.82 -3.61
N ARG A 259 23.64 9.60 -2.41
CA ARG A 259 22.93 9.62 -1.12
C ARG A 259 21.71 8.69 -1.06
N GLY A 260 21.74 7.55 -1.73
CA GLY A 260 20.63 6.58 -1.74
C GLY A 260 19.41 7.05 -2.52
N LYS A 261 19.56 8.03 -3.44
CA LYS A 261 18.46 8.57 -4.24
C LYS A 261 17.68 7.48 -4.97
N GLU A 262 18.37 6.49 -5.53
CA GLU A 262 17.73 5.38 -6.26
C GLU A 262 16.92 4.46 -5.34
N SER A 263 17.20 4.42 -4.05
CA SER A 263 16.43 3.67 -3.05
C SER A 263 15.38 4.49 -2.33
N SER A 264 15.14 5.72 -2.79
CA SER A 264 14.11 6.61 -2.27
C SER A 264 12.90 6.62 -3.19
N LEU A 265 11.69 6.68 -2.62
CA LEU A 265 10.51 7.08 -3.38
C LEU A 265 10.69 8.55 -3.77
N GLN A 266 10.75 8.83 -5.06
CA GLN A 266 10.96 10.19 -5.57
C GLN A 266 9.65 10.70 -6.15
N VAL A 267 9.13 11.79 -5.60
CA VAL A 267 7.89 12.43 -6.06
C VAL A 267 8.25 13.77 -6.67
N ASP A 268 7.85 13.98 -7.92
CA ASP A 268 8.02 15.26 -8.63
C ASP A 268 6.88 16.21 -8.28
N TYR A 269 5.64 15.75 -8.44
CA TYR A 269 4.47 16.52 -8.03
C TYR A 269 3.30 15.63 -7.61
N VAL A 270 2.40 16.26 -6.86
CA VAL A 270 1.05 15.78 -6.55
C VAL A 270 0.08 16.87 -6.99
N ARG A 271 -0.95 16.52 -7.76
CA ARG A 271 -1.99 17.46 -8.21
C ARG A 271 -3.36 16.85 -8.00
N VAL A 272 -4.30 17.69 -7.56
CA VAL A 272 -5.69 17.32 -7.34
C VAL A 272 -6.59 18.38 -7.96
N TRP A 273 -7.65 17.96 -8.65
CA TRP A 273 -8.66 18.84 -9.21
C TRP A 273 -10.04 18.22 -9.04
N ALA A 274 -11.06 19.08 -8.93
CA ALA A 274 -12.44 18.66 -9.09
C ALA A 274 -12.72 18.29 -10.56
N LEU A 275 -13.67 17.37 -10.77
CA LEU A 275 -14.18 16.97 -12.09
C LEU A 275 -15.44 17.76 -12.44
#